data_AF-A0A6C0CQU5-F1
#
_entry.id   AF-A0A6C0CQU5-F1
#
_cell.length_a   1.000
_cell.length_b   1.000
_cell.length_c   1.000
_cell.angle_alpha   90.00
_cell.angle_beta   90.00
_cell.angle_gamma   90.00
#
_symmetry.space_group_name_H-M   'P 1'
#
loop_
_entity.id
_entity.type
_entity.pdbx_description
1 polymer ?
#
loop_
_entity_poly.entity_id
_entity_poly.type
_entity_poly.pdbx_seq_one_letter_code
_entity_poly.pdbx_strand_id
1 'polypeptide(L)'
;MQPIPMLGLLPYIYLMYKYNSFRAYAIFCNGMLYHGNDKNIQLRCYDILCNCLIGYYSFKKKRQPSFRAGYFAVVSFLLNNLLFYKFKINEKQSYIIHVLFTQWPIGYLLFKELRCKLE
;
A
#
# COMPACT_ATOMS: atom_id res chain seq x y z
N MET A 1 -1.80 7.10 16.23
CA MET A 1 -2.00 6.09 15.16
C MET A 1 -3.46 5.76 15.05
N GLN A 2 -4.04 5.87 13.86
CA GLN A 2 -5.41 5.46 13.63
C GLN A 2 -5.49 3.93 13.40
N PRO A 3 -6.50 3.22 13.93
CA PRO A 3 -6.53 1.76 13.93
C PRO A 3 -6.84 1.16 12.54
N ILE A 4 -7.68 1.81 11.74
CA ILE A 4 -8.11 1.28 10.43
C ILE A 4 -6.93 1.17 9.44
N PRO A 5 -6.07 2.19 9.28
CA PRO A 5 -4.89 2.06 8.43
C PRO A 5 -3.89 1.00 8.90
N MET A 6 -3.82 0.71 10.20
CA MET A 6 -2.96 -0.38 10.71
C MET A 6 -3.45 -1.77 10.29
N LEU A 7 -4.77 -1.97 10.13
CA LEU A 7 -5.31 -3.22 9.57
C LEU A 7 -4.86 -3.42 8.11
N GLY A 8 -4.60 -2.33 7.38
CA GLY A 8 -4.01 -2.36 6.05
C GLY A 8 -2.60 -2.92 6.01
N LEU A 9 -1.87 -2.87 7.14
CA LEU A 9 -0.48 -3.34 7.24
C LEU A 9 -0.36 -4.83 7.57
N LEU A 10 -1.42 -5.47 8.07
CA LEU A 10 -1.43 -6.89 8.48
C LEU A 10 -0.93 -7.86 7.40
N PRO A 11 -1.33 -7.74 6.11
CA PRO A 11 -0.82 -8.62 5.06
C PRO A 11 0.71 -8.56 4.93
N TYR A 12 1.32 -7.39 5.16
CA TYR A 12 2.77 -7.22 5.01
C TYR A 12 3.53 -7.89 6.14
N ILE A 13 2.98 -7.92 7.37
CA ILE A 13 3.56 -8.67 8.49
C ILE A 13 3.68 -10.16 8.13
N TYR A 14 2.59 -10.75 7.60
CA TYR A 14 2.61 -12.14 7.15
C TYR A 14 3.68 -12.39 6.08
N LEU A 15 3.79 -11.48 5.10
CA LEU A 15 4.75 -11.60 4.00
C LEU A 15 6.20 -11.44 4.46
N MET A 16 6.45 -10.61 5.47
CA MET A 16 7.75 -10.47 6.12
C MET A 16 8.15 -11.79 6.78
N TYR A 17 7.29 -12.36 7.62
CA TYR A 17 7.62 -13.58 8.37
C TYR A 17 7.71 -14.82 7.49
N LYS A 18 6.75 -15.03 6.57
CA LYS A 18 6.70 -16.27 5.78
C LYS A 18 7.68 -16.29 4.59
N TYR A 19 7.94 -15.15 3.97
CA TYR A 19 8.72 -15.08 2.72
C TYR A 19 10.03 -14.28 2.86
N ASN A 20 10.36 -13.80 4.06
CA ASN A 20 11.50 -12.92 4.33
C ASN A 20 11.62 -11.76 3.32
N SER A 21 10.48 -11.18 2.94
CA SER A 21 10.41 -10.22 1.82
C SER A 21 10.86 -8.84 2.26
N PHE A 22 12.05 -8.41 1.83
CA PHE A 22 12.56 -7.05 2.07
C PHE A 22 11.60 -5.94 1.58
N ARG A 23 10.83 -6.20 0.51
CA ARG A 23 9.80 -5.26 0.04
C ARG A 23 8.66 -5.12 1.04
N ALA A 24 8.22 -6.24 1.63
CA ALA A 24 7.17 -6.19 2.65
C ALA A 24 7.66 -5.44 3.90
N TYR A 25 8.93 -5.63 4.30
CA TYR A 25 9.57 -4.84 5.36
C TYR A 25 9.54 -3.34 5.04
N ALA A 26 9.98 -2.95 3.84
CA ALA A 26 10.01 -1.54 3.44
C ALA A 26 8.61 -0.89 3.45
N ILE A 27 7.59 -1.59 2.91
CA ILE A 27 6.21 -1.10 2.91
C ILE A 27 5.67 -0.97 4.34
N PHE A 28 5.92 -1.97 5.18
CA PHE A 28 5.48 -1.98 6.57
C PHE A 28 6.10 -0.84 7.38
N CYS A 29 7.43 -0.69 7.34
CA CYS A 29 8.13 0.37 8.07
C CYS A 29 7.70 1.77 7.60
N ASN A 30 7.56 1.98 6.29
CA ASN A 30 7.06 3.24 5.74
C ASN A 30 5.63 3.54 6.21
N GLY A 31 4.73 2.56 6.15
CA GLY A 31 3.35 2.70 6.63
C GLY A 31 3.27 3.00 8.13
N MET A 32 4.13 2.38 8.94
CA MET A 32 4.23 2.67 10.38
C MET A 32 4.71 4.10 10.64
N LEU A 33 5.71 4.59 9.91
CA LEU A 33 6.21 5.96 10.04
C LEU A 33 5.14 6.99 9.68
N TYR A 34 4.45 6.78 8.55
CA TYR A 34 3.40 7.69 8.11
C TYR A 34 2.20 7.69 9.06
N HIS A 35 1.65 6.53 9.43
CA HIS A 35 0.50 6.44 10.33
C HIS A 35 0.83 6.82 11.78
N GLY A 36 2.11 6.83 12.15
CA GLY A 36 2.61 7.37 13.41
C GLY A 36 2.36 8.87 13.55
N ASN A 37 2.40 9.61 12.44
CA ASN A 37 2.21 11.06 12.42
C ASN A 37 1.60 11.51 11.07
N ASP A 38 0.35 11.11 10.87
CA ASP A 38 -0.44 11.30 9.65
C ASP A 38 -0.74 12.77 9.31
N LYS A 39 -0.61 13.68 10.29
CA LYS A 39 -0.77 15.13 10.11
C LYS A 39 0.47 15.82 9.54
N ASN A 40 1.63 15.17 9.56
CA ASN A 40 2.87 15.78 9.08
C ASN A 40 2.98 15.68 7.54
N ILE A 41 2.99 16.84 6.89
CA ILE A 41 3.02 16.93 5.42
C ILE A 41 4.32 16.36 4.82
N GLN A 42 5.45 16.49 5.53
CA GLN A 42 6.74 15.96 5.06
C GLN A 42 6.73 14.44 5.05
N LEU A 43 6.17 13.81 6.09
CA LEU A 43 6.01 12.35 6.16
C LEU A 43 5.04 11.85 5.10
N ARG A 44 4.02 12.62 4.74
CA ARG A 44 3.13 12.29 3.63
C ARG A 44 3.84 12.32 2.28
N CYS A 45 4.63 13.36 2.01
CA CYS A 45 5.43 13.44 0.79
C CYS A 45 6.45 12.29 0.71
N TYR A 46 7.07 11.97 1.84
CA TYR A 46 7.98 10.83 1.97
C TYR A 46 7.29 9.49 1.69
N ASP A 47 6.10 9.25 2.27
CA ASP A 47 5.31 8.05 2.03
C ASP A 47 4.96 7.88 0.54
N ILE A 48 4.51 8.96 -0.11
CA ILE A 48 4.23 8.96 -1.55
C ILE A 48 5.49 8.60 -2.35
N LEU A 49 6.63 9.21 -2.02
CA LEU A 49 7.90 8.92 -2.69
C LEU A 49 8.31 7.45 -2.52
N CYS A 50 8.24 6.91 -1.30
CA CYS A 50 8.55 5.50 -1.03
C CYS A 50 7.63 4.56 -1.81
N ASN A 51 6.32 4.83 -1.83
CA ASN A 51 5.36 4.05 -2.59
C ASN A 51 5.62 4.11 -4.11
N CYS A 52 6.00 5.29 -4.64
CA CYS A 52 6.43 5.45 -6.03
C CYS A 52 7.70 4.64 -6.35
N LEU A 53 8.72 4.68 -5.48
CA LEU A 53 9.97 3.93 -5.67
C LEU A 53 9.75 2.42 -5.63
N ILE A 54 8.93 1.94 -4.68
CA ILE A 54 8.58 0.52 -4.56
C ILE A 54 7.77 0.05 -5.78
N GLY A 55 6.84 0.89 -6.26
CA GLY A 55 6.09 0.65 -7.48
C GLY A 55 7.00 0.56 -8.72
N TYR A 56 7.89 1.54 -8.89
CA TYR A 56 8.85 1.58 -10.00
C TYR A 56 9.80 0.37 -9.99
N TYR A 57 10.37 0.03 -8.82
CA TYR A 57 11.22 -1.14 -8.68
C TYR A 57 10.48 -2.43 -9.05
N SER A 58 9.22 -2.57 -8.62
CA SER A 58 8.39 -3.73 -8.93
C SER A 58 8.06 -3.82 -10.42
N PHE A 59 7.80 -2.68 -11.08
CA PHE A 59 7.63 -2.57 -12.53
C PHE A 59 8.89 -3.02 -13.28
N LYS A 60 10.05 -2.45 -12.92
CA LYS A 60 11.31 -2.69 -13.65
C LYS A 60 11.80 -4.13 -13.52
N LYS A 61 11.65 -4.73 -12.33
CA LYS A 61 12.15 -6.07 -12.06
C LYS A 61 11.28 -7.18 -12.66
N LYS A 62 10.02 -6.90 -12.99
CA LYS A 62 9.08 -7.92 -13.45
C LYS A 62 8.14 -7.41 -14.55
N ARG A 63 8.28 -7.96 -15.76
CA ARG A 63 7.24 -7.97 -16.82
C ARG A 63 6.06 -8.86 -16.40
N GLN A 64 5.36 -8.53 -15.30
CA GLN A 64 4.26 -9.36 -14.80
C GLN A 64 2.87 -8.88 -15.27
N PRO A 65 1.89 -9.81 -15.40
CA PRO A 65 0.47 -9.49 -15.61
C PRO A 65 -0.21 -8.81 -14.40
N SER A 66 0.49 -8.64 -13.28
CA SER A 66 0.04 -7.88 -12.08
C SER A 66 -0.12 -6.38 -12.33
N PHE A 67 0.19 -5.91 -13.55
CA PHE A 67 -0.02 -4.54 -14.01
C PHE A 67 -1.44 -4.03 -13.80
N ARG A 68 -2.44 -4.85 -14.13
CA ARG A 68 -3.85 -4.45 -14.06
C ARG A 68 -4.28 -4.16 -12.62
N ALA A 69 -3.78 -4.95 -11.68
CA ALA A 69 -4.11 -4.80 -10.27
C ALA A 69 -3.32 -3.66 -9.60
N GLY A 70 -2.08 -3.41 -10.02
CA GLY A 70 -1.35 -2.21 -9.64
C GLY A 70 -2.01 -0.93 -10.15
N TYR A 71 -2.45 -0.92 -11.41
CA TYR A 71 -3.20 0.19 -12.00
C TYR A 71 -4.53 0.41 -11.29
N PHE A 72 -5.26 -0.67 -10.99
CA PHE A 72 -6.48 -0.62 -10.19
C PHE A 72 -6.22 0.01 -8.81
N ALA A 73 -5.17 -0.40 -8.09
CA ALA A 73 -4.84 0.15 -6.78
C ALA A 73 -4.51 1.66 -6.84
N VAL A 74 -3.77 2.11 -7.87
CA VAL A 74 -3.48 3.53 -8.11
C VAL A 74 -4.75 4.31 -8.43
N VAL A 75 -5.61 3.79 -9.31
CA VAL A 75 -6.90 4.42 -9.64
C VAL A 75 -7.79 4.50 -8.40
N SER A 76 -7.90 3.43 -7.61
CA SER A 76 -8.64 3.42 -6.35
C SER A 76 -8.08 4.43 -5.34
N PHE A 77 -6.76 4.58 -5.26
CA PHE A 77 -6.13 5.60 -4.41
C PHE A 77 -6.47 7.03 -4.87
N LEU A 78 -6.40 7.30 -6.17
CA LEU A 78 -6.76 8.60 -6.74
C LEU A 78 -8.23 8.91 -6.54
N LEU A 79 -9.12 7.94 -6.77
CA LEU A 79 -10.55 8.07 -6.52
C LEU A 79 -10.84 8.32 -5.04
N ASN A 80 -10.18 7.61 -4.13
CA ASN A 80 -10.35 7.83 -2.69
C ASN A 80 -9.91 9.25 -2.28
N ASN A 81 -8.78 9.75 -2.78
CA ASN A 81 -8.36 11.12 -2.53
C ASN A 81 -9.35 12.13 -3.13
N LEU A 82 -9.87 11.89 -4.32
CA LEU A 82 -10.87 12.75 -4.96
C LEU A 82 -12.17 12.78 -4.14
N LEU A 83 -12.65 11.62 -3.67
CA LEU A 83 -13.80 11.52 -2.78
C LEU A 83 -13.56 12.27 -1.46
N PHE A 84 -12.37 12.16 -0.88
CA PHE A 84 -12.03 12.81 0.37
C PHE A 84 -11.91 14.33 0.24
N TYR A 85 -11.18 14.82 -0.76
CA TYR A 85 -10.94 16.26 -0.92
C TYR A 85 -12.07 17.01 -1.60
N LYS A 86 -12.70 16.42 -2.63
CA LYS A 86 -13.71 17.09 -3.44
C LYS A 86 -15.12 16.83 -2.95
N PHE A 87 -15.42 15.59 -2.58
CA PHE A 87 -16.75 15.18 -2.12
C PHE A 87 -16.88 15.12 -0.59
N LYS A 88 -15.80 15.42 0.15
CA LYS A 88 -15.77 15.50 1.62
C LYS A 88 -16.35 14.27 2.33
N ILE A 89 -16.07 13.07 1.82
CA ILE A 89 -16.45 11.83 2.51
C ILE A 89 -15.80 11.77 3.90
N ASN A 90 -16.43 11.05 4.83
CA ASN A 90 -15.90 10.92 6.18
C ASN A 90 -14.50 10.25 6.16
N GLU A 91 -13.58 10.75 6.98
CA GLU A 91 -12.22 10.24 7.16
C GLU A 91 -12.22 8.72 7.39
N LYS A 92 -13.13 8.22 8.24
CA LYS A 92 -13.28 6.77 8.51
C LYS A 92 -13.61 5.99 7.24
N GLN A 93 -14.50 6.51 6.40
CA GLN A 93 -14.86 5.89 5.12
C GLN A 93 -13.69 5.90 4.14
N SER A 94 -12.96 7.02 4.09
CA SER A 94 -11.76 7.13 3.26
C SER A 94 -10.69 6.11 3.63
N TYR A 95 -10.47 5.87 4.94
CA TYR A 95 -9.54 4.83 5.38
C TYR A 95 -10.01 3.41 5.02
N ILE A 96 -11.30 3.12 5.18
CA ILE A 96 -11.85 1.81 4.82
C ILE A 96 -11.65 1.55 3.31
N ILE A 97 -11.96 2.53 2.47
CA ILE A 97 -11.78 2.43 1.02
C ILE A 97 -10.29 2.21 0.70
N HIS A 98 -9.39 2.97 1.34
CA HIS A 98 -7.96 2.83 1.12
C HIS A 98 -7.43 1.44 1.50
N VAL A 99 -7.83 0.90 2.64
CA VAL A 99 -7.41 -0.44 3.10
C VAL A 99 -7.87 -1.50 2.11
N LEU A 100 -9.16 -1.52 1.78
CA LEU A 100 -9.80 -2.57 0.99
C LEU A 100 -9.41 -2.53 -0.49
N PHE A 101 -9.25 -1.34 -1.08
CA PHE A 101 -9.05 -1.18 -2.51
C PHE A 101 -7.63 -0.78 -2.90
N THR A 102 -6.76 -0.45 -1.94
CA THR A 102 -5.36 -0.11 -2.20
C THR A 102 -4.42 -1.04 -1.44
N GLN A 103 -4.43 -1.02 -0.10
CA GLN A 103 -3.40 -1.72 0.70
C GLN A 103 -3.48 -3.24 0.61
N TRP A 104 -4.67 -3.83 0.75
CA TRP A 104 -4.86 -5.28 0.68
C TRP A 104 -4.67 -5.87 -0.72
N PRO A 105 -5.17 -5.25 -1.81
CA PRO A 105 -4.87 -5.71 -3.16
C PRO A 105 -3.37 -5.72 -3.47
N ILE A 106 -2.63 -4.68 -3.08
CA ILE A 106 -1.17 -4.64 -3.24
C ILE A 106 -0.51 -5.76 -2.42
N GLY A 107 -0.95 -5.98 -1.18
CA GLY A 107 -0.48 -7.08 -0.34
C GLY A 107 -0.71 -8.46 -0.99
N TYR A 108 -1.90 -8.69 -1.55
CA TYR A 108 -2.22 -9.93 -2.26
C TYR A 108 -1.37 -10.13 -3.53
N LEU A 109 -1.08 -9.06 -4.28
CA LEU A 109 -0.18 -9.16 -5.44
C LEU A 109 1.22 -9.54 -5.03
N LEU A 110 1.74 -8.92 -3.97
CA LEU A 110 3.05 -9.26 -3.43
C LEU A 110 3.09 -10.70 -2.92
N PHE A 111 2.02 -11.17 -2.27
CA PHE A 111 1.85 -12.59 -1.88
C PHE A 111 1.96 -13.53 -3.08
N LYS A 112 1.15 -13.32 -4.11
CA LYS A 112 1.15 -14.15 -5.33
C LYS A 112 2.53 -14.15 -5.97
N GLU A 113 3.17 -12.98 -6.00
CA GLU A 113 4.51 -12.85 -6.55
C GLU A 113 5.57 -13.65 -5.77
N LEU A 114 5.54 -13.60 -4.45
CA LEU A 114 6.49 -14.29 -3.59
C LEU A 114 6.25 -15.80 -3.60
N ARG A 115 4.99 -16.23 -3.68
CA ARG A 115 4.63 -17.65 -3.83
C ARG A 115 5.20 -18.25 -5.11
N CYS A 116 5.04 -17.59 -6.27
CA CYS A 116 5.58 -18.06 -7.55
C CYS A 116 7.12 -18.07 -7.64
N LYS A 117 7.85 -17.60 -6.62
CA LYS A 117 9.33 -17.73 -6.56
C LYS A 117 9.80 -18.95 -5.75
N LEU A 118 8.91 -19.55 -4.97
CA LEU A 118 9.22 -20.72 -4.13
C LEU A 118 8.76 -22.04 -4.77
N GLU A 119 7.87 -21.96 -5.77
CA GLU A 119 7.51 -23.03 -6.69
C GLU A 119 8.47 -23.02 -7.89
#